data_AF-A0A8X6WIJ7-F1
#
_entry.id   AF-A0A8X6WIJ7-F1
#
_cell.length_a   1.000
_cell.length_b   1.000
_cell.length_c   1.000
_cell.angle_alpha   90.00
_cell.angle_beta   90.00
_cell.angle_gamma   90.00
#
_symmetry.space_group_name_H-M   'P 1'
#
loop_
_entity.id
_entity.type
_entity.pdbx_description
1 polymer ?
#
loop_
_entity_poly.entity_id
_entity_poly.type
_entity_poly.pdbx_seq_one_letter_code
_entity_poly.pdbx_strand_id
1 'polypeptide(L)'
;MGTKSTTIGKINSKTSMPEKETESFSGTTRVNVPAQKTPKTFETITPEMITEIVTDSSGRTTKINVPVKTTPNILTGTTMMTEIVTDSSGRTTKINVPVKVSTPVTSESTTPEMMTKIVTDSSGRTTKINVPVKTTLNTLTGTTMVTEIVTDSSGRTTKINVPVKVSSTVTSESTTSEMMTKIVTDSSGRTTKVNVPVKTTPNPLTGTTMVTEIVTDSSGRTTKVNVPVKTTRNILEKTTPEIMTEIVTDSSGRTTKINVPVRTATPTRTTPEMMTEIVTDASGQTNKINVPVKTTQGTFERTTPQMMTEIVTDSSGRTTKINVPVKTTPNTLTGTTMVTEIVTDSSGRTSKINEPVKVTSESTTPEMMTKIVTDSSGRTTKINVPVKTTRNPLTGTTMVTEIVTDSSGRTTKVNVPVTASTPVTSESTTPEMMTKIVTDSSGQTTKINVPVRTATPTRTTSEMMTEIVTDLSGRTTKINVPVKTTPNPLTGTTMVTEIVTDSFGRTTEISVPVKVSSKYLRKHNPRNDDENSDRFVWKNN
;
A
#
# COMPACT_ATOMS: atom_id res chain seq x y z
N MET A 1 -35.66 18.95 -10.84
CA MET A 1 -35.78 19.17 -12.30
C MET A 1 -35.47 20.62 -12.59
N GLY A 2 -34.46 20.89 -13.42
CA GLY A 2 -33.98 22.24 -13.70
C GLY A 2 -32.57 22.19 -14.29
N THR A 3 -32.47 21.79 -15.55
CA THR A 3 -31.24 21.76 -16.34
C THR A 3 -30.80 23.20 -16.66
N LYS A 4 -29.62 23.61 -16.20
CA LYS A 4 -28.94 24.79 -16.75
C LYS A 4 -27.94 24.32 -17.80
N SER A 5 -28.36 24.48 -19.05
CA SER A 5 -27.54 24.42 -20.25
C SER A 5 -26.64 25.65 -20.27
N THR A 6 -25.32 25.44 -20.30
CA THR A 6 -24.35 26.51 -20.58
C THR A 6 -23.83 26.33 -21.99
N THR A 7 -24.28 27.22 -22.86
CA THR A 7 -23.89 27.38 -24.26
C THR A 7 -22.37 27.61 -24.37
N ILE A 8 -21.64 26.66 -24.97
CA ILE A 8 -20.27 26.87 -25.42
C ILE A 8 -20.32 27.52 -26.80
N GLY A 9 -19.72 28.71 -26.90
CA GLY A 9 -19.62 29.48 -28.13
C GLY A 9 -18.86 28.73 -29.22
N LYS A 10 -19.37 28.82 -30.45
CA LYS A 10 -18.68 28.40 -31.67
C LYS A 10 -17.39 29.22 -31.83
N ILE A 11 -16.24 28.60 -31.61
CA ILE A 11 -14.95 29.12 -32.07
C ILE A 11 -14.71 28.51 -33.45
N ASN A 12 -14.97 29.31 -34.50
CA ASN A 12 -14.41 29.05 -35.82
C ASN A 12 -12.90 29.29 -35.74
N SER A 13 -12.12 28.23 -35.66
CA SER A 13 -10.70 28.28 -36.03
C SER A 13 -10.43 27.18 -37.06
N LYS A 14 -10.19 27.61 -38.31
CA LYS A 14 -9.51 26.78 -39.30
C LYS A 14 -8.07 26.63 -38.81
N THR A 15 -7.82 25.59 -38.03
CA THR A 15 -6.46 25.14 -37.72
C THR A 15 -6.19 23.95 -38.61
N SER A 16 -5.21 24.09 -39.49
CA SER A 16 -4.67 23.01 -40.31
C SER A 16 -4.32 21.82 -39.41
N MET A 17 -4.98 20.68 -39.60
CA MET A 17 -4.63 19.43 -38.92
C MET A 17 -3.22 19.00 -39.34
N PRO A 18 -2.31 18.66 -38.42
CA PRO A 18 -1.08 17.96 -38.78
C PRO A 18 -1.41 16.53 -39.25
N GLU A 19 -0.58 16.02 -40.16
CA GLU A 19 -0.74 14.72 -40.82
C GLU A 19 -0.88 13.56 -39.82
N LYS A 20 -1.97 12.78 -39.97
CA LYS A 20 -2.15 11.50 -39.28
C LYS A 20 -1.30 10.44 -40.01
N GLU A 21 -0.12 10.12 -39.49
CA GLU A 21 0.68 8.99 -39.98
C GLU A 21 0.10 7.66 -39.44
N THR A 22 -0.75 7.01 -40.25
CA THR A 22 -1.20 5.64 -39.98
C THR A 22 -0.33 4.67 -40.78
N GLU A 23 0.51 3.88 -40.12
CA GLU A 23 1.28 2.80 -40.78
C GLU A 23 0.63 1.44 -40.50
N SER A 24 0.19 0.74 -41.55
CA SER A 24 -0.27 -0.66 -41.49
C SER A 24 0.82 -1.60 -42.00
N PHE A 25 1.05 -2.70 -41.29
CA PHE A 25 2.11 -3.66 -41.61
C PHE A 25 1.56 -5.07 -41.74
N SER A 26 1.93 -5.79 -42.81
CA SER A 26 1.70 -7.23 -42.96
C SER A 26 3.00 -8.03 -43.02
N GLY A 27 3.01 -9.24 -42.43
CA GLY A 27 4.16 -10.18 -42.47
C GLY A 27 5.05 -10.27 -41.22
N THR A 28 6.21 -10.93 -41.33
CA THR A 28 7.16 -11.11 -40.20
C THR A 28 7.99 -9.84 -40.00
N THR A 29 7.38 -8.81 -39.43
CA THR A 29 7.91 -7.44 -39.50
C THR A 29 8.58 -7.01 -38.18
N ARG A 30 9.60 -6.14 -38.29
CA ARG A 30 10.11 -5.32 -37.19
C ARG A 30 9.61 -3.90 -37.42
N VAL A 31 8.74 -3.41 -36.56
CA VAL A 31 8.27 -2.02 -36.60
C VAL A 31 9.15 -1.19 -35.68
N ASN A 32 9.87 -0.24 -36.24
CA ASN A 32 10.76 0.65 -35.50
C ASN A 32 10.48 2.09 -35.90
N VAL A 33 9.61 2.74 -35.14
CA VAL A 33 9.35 4.17 -35.30
C VAL A 33 10.55 4.92 -34.71
N PRO A 34 11.20 5.83 -35.45
CA PRO A 34 12.29 6.64 -34.91
C PRO A 34 11.78 7.50 -33.75
N ALA A 35 12.66 7.89 -32.83
CA ALA A 35 12.27 8.72 -31.70
C ALA A 35 11.74 10.06 -32.20
N GLN A 36 10.47 10.34 -31.95
CA GLN A 36 9.88 11.65 -32.23
C GLN A 36 10.59 12.69 -31.35
N LYS A 37 11.12 13.74 -31.99
CA LYS A 37 11.80 14.87 -31.34
C LYS A 37 11.00 16.12 -31.63
N THR A 38 10.76 16.95 -30.63
CA THR A 38 10.19 18.29 -30.83
C THR A 38 11.12 19.14 -31.73
N PRO A 39 10.57 19.95 -32.66
CA PRO A 39 11.34 20.91 -33.46
C PRO A 39 12.11 21.89 -32.57
N LYS A 40 13.28 22.35 -33.05
CA LYS A 40 14.15 23.31 -32.32
C LYS A 40 13.77 24.79 -32.53
N THR A 41 12.78 25.09 -33.38
CA THR A 41 12.49 26.43 -33.88
C THR A 41 11.41 27.16 -33.08
N PHE A 42 11.59 28.48 -32.93
CA PHE A 42 10.84 29.42 -32.07
C PHE A 42 9.44 29.78 -32.58
N GLU A 43 8.67 28.84 -33.14
CA GLU A 43 7.30 29.14 -33.57
C GLU A 43 6.28 28.62 -32.56
N THR A 44 5.37 29.51 -32.17
CA THR A 44 4.23 29.29 -31.27
C THR A 44 3.24 28.31 -31.91
N ILE A 45 3.55 27.02 -31.83
CA ILE A 45 2.69 25.93 -32.25
C ILE A 45 2.46 25.10 -30.99
N THR A 46 1.23 24.70 -30.69
CA THR A 46 0.95 23.60 -29.76
C THR A 46 1.23 22.30 -30.52
N PRO A 47 2.38 21.62 -30.34
CA PRO A 47 2.64 20.40 -31.07
C PRO A 47 1.78 19.27 -30.48
N GLU A 48 0.78 18.84 -31.22
CA GLU A 48 0.14 17.54 -31.04
C GLU A 48 0.90 16.51 -31.88
N MET A 49 1.48 15.50 -31.23
CA MET A 49 2.14 14.38 -31.92
C MET A 49 1.43 13.08 -31.59
N ILE A 50 0.84 12.44 -32.61
CA ILE A 50 0.13 11.17 -32.48
C ILE A 50 0.92 10.11 -33.27
N THR A 51 1.27 9.01 -32.60
CA THR A 51 1.78 7.79 -33.25
C THR A 51 0.75 6.68 -33.08
N GLU A 52 0.20 6.17 -34.18
CA GLU A 52 -0.72 5.04 -34.19
C GLU A 52 -0.06 3.85 -34.91
N ILE A 53 0.09 2.72 -34.24
CA ILE A 53 0.57 1.47 -34.84
C ILE A 53 -0.51 0.42 -34.74
N VAL A 54 -0.94 -0.09 -35.89
CA VAL A 54 -1.89 -1.20 -35.99
C VAL A 54 -1.21 -2.36 -36.72
N THR A 55 -1.13 -3.54 -36.08
CA THR A 55 -0.68 -4.77 -36.78
C THR A 55 -1.85 -5.47 -37.47
N ASP A 56 -1.56 -6.41 -38.39
CA ASP A 56 -2.56 -7.16 -39.16
C ASP A 56 -2.87 -8.58 -38.61
N SER A 57 -4.05 -9.10 -38.99
CA SER A 57 -4.84 -10.07 -38.21
C SER A 57 -4.35 -11.50 -38.33
N SER A 58 -3.13 -11.66 -38.78
CA SER A 58 -2.45 -12.94 -38.97
C SER A 58 -0.92 -12.82 -38.92
N GLY A 59 -0.41 -11.61 -38.68
CA GLY A 59 1.02 -11.30 -38.69
C GLY A 59 1.77 -11.81 -37.47
N ARG A 60 3.05 -12.14 -37.69
CA ARG A 60 4.00 -12.42 -36.60
C ARG A 60 4.92 -11.22 -36.43
N THR A 61 4.52 -10.29 -35.57
CA THR A 61 5.36 -9.13 -35.25
C THR A 61 6.45 -9.53 -34.25
N THR A 62 7.71 -9.49 -34.70
CA THR A 62 8.84 -9.86 -33.82
C THR A 62 9.13 -8.76 -32.80
N LYS A 63 8.97 -7.49 -33.18
CA LYS A 63 9.26 -6.36 -32.30
C LYS A 63 8.54 -5.10 -32.78
N ILE A 64 7.85 -4.43 -31.84
CA ILE A 64 7.41 -3.04 -31.98
C ILE A 64 8.26 -2.20 -31.03
N ASN A 65 8.89 -1.15 -31.55
CA ASN A 65 9.73 -0.24 -30.77
C ASN A 65 9.36 1.21 -31.10
N VAL A 66 8.79 1.90 -30.12
CA VAL A 66 8.32 3.30 -30.26
C VAL A 66 8.90 4.12 -29.10
N PRO A 67 10.13 4.63 -29.23
CA PRO A 67 10.71 5.49 -28.22
C PRO A 67 10.04 6.87 -28.25
N VAL A 68 9.44 7.26 -27.13
CA VAL A 68 8.82 8.58 -26.92
C VAL A 68 9.76 9.42 -26.06
N LYS A 69 10.27 10.53 -26.60
CA LYS A 69 11.18 11.41 -25.88
C LYS A 69 10.80 12.87 -26.07
N THR A 70 10.37 13.52 -24.99
CA THR A 70 10.19 14.97 -24.97
C THR A 70 11.25 15.69 -24.17
N THR A 71 11.65 16.82 -24.73
CA THR A 71 12.32 17.91 -24.02
C THR A 71 11.56 19.16 -24.44
N PRO A 72 10.45 19.50 -23.74
CA PRO A 72 9.63 20.64 -24.11
C PRO A 72 10.50 21.90 -24.01
N ASN A 73 10.66 22.65 -25.10
CA ASN A 73 11.35 23.94 -25.07
C ASN A 73 10.29 25.05 -25.03
N ILE A 74 10.27 25.79 -23.93
CA ILE A 74 9.75 27.15 -23.66
C ILE A 74 8.30 27.50 -24.07
N LEU A 75 7.65 26.95 -25.09
CA LEU A 75 6.31 27.43 -25.49
C LEU A 75 5.25 26.33 -25.54
N THR A 76 4.23 26.52 -24.68
CA THR A 76 2.85 26.00 -24.71
C THR A 76 2.63 24.49 -24.78
N GLY A 77 1.60 24.00 -24.06
CA GLY A 77 1.30 22.58 -23.80
C GLY A 77 1.62 21.62 -24.96
N THR A 78 2.48 20.64 -24.69
CA THR A 78 2.80 19.57 -25.65
C THR A 78 1.99 18.34 -25.28
N THR A 79 1.15 17.86 -26.21
CA THR A 79 0.42 16.60 -26.05
C THR A 79 1.03 15.56 -26.98
N MET A 80 1.50 14.45 -26.41
CA MET A 80 1.97 13.31 -27.19
C MET A 80 1.12 12.09 -26.90
N MET A 81 0.59 11.47 -27.95
CA MET A 81 -0.16 10.24 -27.87
C MET A 81 0.57 9.14 -28.64
N THR A 82 0.78 7.99 -28.01
CA THR A 82 1.26 6.78 -28.66
C THR A 82 0.24 5.69 -28.43
N GLU A 83 -0.43 5.25 -29.49
CA GLU A 83 -1.35 4.13 -29.47
C GLU A 83 -0.76 2.96 -30.26
N ILE A 84 -0.71 1.80 -29.63
CA ILE A 84 -0.32 0.54 -30.28
C ILE A 84 -1.47 -0.42 -30.11
N VAL A 85 -2.09 -0.81 -31.22
CA VAL A 85 -3.10 -1.85 -31.28
C VAL A 85 -2.48 -3.05 -31.99
N THR A 86 -2.38 -4.18 -31.28
CA THR A 86 -2.08 -5.45 -31.95
C THR A 86 -3.37 -6.22 -32.10
N ASP A 87 -3.62 -6.71 -33.30
CA ASP A 87 -4.89 -7.24 -33.72
C ASP A 87 -5.00 -8.78 -33.74
N SER A 88 -6.21 -9.22 -34.09
CA SER A 88 -6.76 -10.50 -33.62
C SER A 88 -5.97 -11.65 -34.18
N SER A 89 -5.58 -12.57 -33.31
CA SER A 89 -4.76 -13.76 -33.61
C SER A 89 -3.26 -13.54 -33.91
N GLY A 90 -2.78 -12.30 -33.97
CA GLY A 90 -1.37 -11.98 -34.18
C GLY A 90 -0.45 -12.44 -33.03
N ARG A 91 0.81 -12.77 -33.36
CA ARG A 91 1.82 -13.13 -32.35
C ARG A 91 2.90 -12.07 -32.24
N THR A 92 2.77 -11.21 -31.24
CA THR A 92 3.77 -10.19 -30.93
C THR A 92 4.79 -10.68 -29.91
N THR A 93 6.06 -10.75 -30.30
CA THR A 93 7.10 -11.19 -29.35
C THR A 93 7.44 -10.09 -28.36
N LYS A 94 7.51 -8.82 -28.79
CA LYS A 94 7.88 -7.72 -27.89
C LYS A 94 7.30 -6.38 -28.34
N ILE A 95 6.64 -5.68 -27.42
CA ILE A 95 6.30 -4.26 -27.53
C ILE A 95 7.21 -3.49 -26.56
N ASN A 96 7.87 -2.45 -27.05
CA ASN A 96 8.77 -1.62 -26.26
C ASN A 96 8.53 -0.14 -26.53
N VAL A 97 7.99 0.56 -25.54
CA VAL A 97 7.64 2.00 -25.64
C VAL A 97 8.34 2.74 -24.50
N PRO A 98 9.65 3.02 -24.59
CA PRO A 98 10.31 3.80 -23.57
C PRO A 98 9.86 5.25 -23.64
N VAL A 99 9.32 5.76 -22.52
CA VAL A 99 8.87 7.15 -22.38
C VAL A 99 9.87 7.89 -21.50
N LYS A 100 10.49 8.94 -22.04
CA LYS A 100 11.42 9.80 -21.30
C LYS A 100 11.03 11.27 -21.42
N VAL A 101 10.80 11.88 -20.28
CA VAL A 101 10.47 13.30 -20.14
C VAL A 101 11.60 13.99 -19.40
N SER A 102 12.04 15.13 -19.92
CA SER A 102 12.99 16.00 -19.24
C SER A 102 12.60 17.44 -19.51
N THR A 103 12.17 18.18 -18.48
CA THR A 103 11.85 19.61 -18.63
C THR A 103 13.12 20.45 -18.48
N PRO A 104 13.39 21.44 -19.35
CA PRO A 104 14.53 22.35 -19.22
C PRO A 104 14.29 23.44 -18.17
N VAL A 105 15.37 24.11 -17.73
CA VAL A 105 15.39 25.20 -16.74
C VAL A 105 14.96 26.53 -17.39
N THR A 106 13.66 26.74 -17.63
CA THR A 106 13.11 28.02 -18.09
C THR A 106 11.86 28.42 -17.29
N SER A 107 11.66 29.74 -17.14
CA SER A 107 10.75 30.40 -16.20
C SER A 107 9.26 30.42 -16.57
N GLU A 108 8.83 29.72 -17.62
CA GLU A 108 7.47 29.81 -18.15
C GLU A 108 6.66 28.51 -17.99
N SER A 109 5.38 28.67 -17.66
CA SER A 109 4.43 27.60 -17.34
C SER A 109 4.04 26.78 -18.57
N THR A 110 4.47 25.52 -18.62
CA THR A 110 4.03 24.54 -19.63
C THR A 110 3.73 23.20 -18.95
N THR A 111 2.56 22.63 -19.22
CA THR A 111 2.16 21.29 -18.74
C THR A 111 2.25 20.30 -19.91
N PRO A 112 3.32 19.48 -19.99
CA PRO A 112 3.38 18.41 -20.97
C PRO A 112 2.41 17.30 -20.57
N GLU A 113 1.60 16.86 -21.54
CA GLU A 113 0.72 15.72 -21.43
C GLU A 113 1.23 14.58 -22.32
N MET A 114 1.30 13.38 -21.77
CA MET A 114 1.73 12.20 -22.51
C MET A 114 0.79 11.03 -22.24
N MET A 115 0.27 10.44 -23.31
CA MET A 115 -0.52 9.23 -23.25
C MET A 115 0.17 8.12 -24.04
N THR A 116 0.39 6.98 -23.39
CA THR A 116 0.79 5.74 -24.06
C THR A 116 -0.30 4.72 -23.84
N LYS A 117 -0.98 4.30 -24.89
CA LYS A 117 -2.01 3.27 -24.87
C LYS A 117 -1.53 2.07 -25.67
N ILE A 118 -1.57 0.89 -25.05
CA ILE A 118 -1.26 -0.37 -25.73
C ILE A 118 -2.46 -1.29 -25.55
N VAL A 119 -3.09 -1.65 -26.64
CA VAL A 119 -4.17 -2.63 -26.68
C VAL A 119 -3.64 -3.86 -27.39
N THR A 120 -3.65 -5.00 -26.70
CA THR A 120 -3.43 -6.29 -27.34
C THR A 120 -4.74 -7.02 -27.39
N ASP A 121 -5.27 -7.23 -28.58
CA ASP A 121 -6.63 -7.68 -28.76
C ASP A 121 -6.83 -9.20 -28.62
N SER A 122 -8.04 -9.62 -28.97
CA SER A 122 -8.56 -10.95 -28.78
C SER A 122 -7.77 -12.05 -29.50
N SER A 123 -7.50 -13.14 -28.78
CA SER A 123 -6.73 -14.31 -29.24
C SER A 123 -5.24 -14.08 -29.54
N GLY A 124 -4.75 -12.83 -29.54
CA GLY A 124 -3.35 -12.50 -29.76
C GLY A 124 -2.42 -13.00 -28.65
N ARG A 125 -1.16 -13.32 -28.99
CA ARG A 125 -0.15 -13.72 -28.00
C ARG A 125 1.01 -12.75 -27.94
N THR A 126 1.02 -11.94 -26.87
CA THR A 126 2.11 -11.02 -26.59
C THR A 126 3.09 -11.61 -25.56
N THR A 127 4.35 -11.80 -25.95
CA THR A 127 5.32 -12.35 -25.00
C THR A 127 5.78 -11.29 -23.99
N LYS A 128 5.98 -10.04 -24.41
CA LYS A 128 6.44 -8.98 -23.50
C LYS A 128 5.98 -7.60 -23.93
N ILE A 129 5.39 -6.85 -23.00
CA ILE A 129 5.17 -5.41 -23.09
C ILE A 129 6.13 -4.73 -22.11
N ASN A 130 6.87 -3.72 -22.58
CA ASN A 130 7.82 -2.98 -21.76
C ASN A 130 7.70 -1.47 -22.02
N VAL A 131 7.19 -0.75 -21.03
CA VAL A 131 6.95 0.70 -21.10
C VAL A 131 7.69 1.38 -19.95
N PRO A 132 9.02 1.53 -20.02
CA PRO A 132 9.75 2.23 -18.97
C PRO A 132 9.44 3.73 -19.05
N VAL A 133 8.94 4.29 -17.96
CA VAL A 133 8.61 5.72 -17.82
C VAL A 133 9.64 6.37 -16.92
N LYS A 134 10.35 7.37 -17.45
CA LYS A 134 11.33 8.14 -16.68
C LYS A 134 11.08 9.64 -16.85
N THR A 135 10.86 10.29 -15.72
CA THR A 135 10.61 11.74 -15.68
C THR A 135 11.65 12.42 -14.82
N THR A 136 12.25 13.46 -15.38
CA THR A 136 13.21 14.33 -14.70
C THR A 136 12.67 15.74 -14.73
N LEU A 137 12.29 16.26 -13.56
CA LEU A 137 11.67 17.57 -13.40
C LEU A 137 12.75 18.57 -12.98
N ASN A 138 12.96 19.62 -13.77
CA ASN A 138 13.95 20.66 -13.50
C ASN A 138 13.35 22.06 -13.27
N THR A 139 12.03 22.25 -13.39
CA THR A 139 11.34 23.57 -13.31
C THR A 139 9.91 23.54 -12.79
N LEU A 140 9.43 24.76 -12.44
CA LEU A 140 8.14 25.28 -11.97
C LEU A 140 6.81 24.75 -12.58
N THR A 141 6.79 23.62 -13.30
CA THR A 141 5.61 23.25 -14.09
C THR A 141 5.10 21.83 -13.86
N GLY A 142 3.77 21.69 -14.00
CA GLY A 142 3.04 20.42 -13.93
C GLY A 142 3.47 19.44 -15.03
N THR A 143 3.48 18.13 -14.78
CA THR A 143 3.57 17.12 -15.85
C THR A 143 2.53 16.04 -15.64
N THR A 144 1.85 15.63 -16.71
CA THR A 144 0.86 14.55 -16.67
C THR A 144 1.29 13.44 -17.62
N MET A 145 1.41 12.22 -17.11
CA MET A 145 1.67 11.04 -17.94
C MET A 145 0.68 9.93 -17.64
N VAL A 146 0.07 9.39 -18.68
CA VAL A 146 -0.83 8.25 -18.62
C VAL A 146 -0.21 7.11 -19.42
N THR A 147 -0.06 5.95 -18.78
CA THR A 147 0.25 4.69 -19.46
C THR A 147 -0.90 3.73 -19.23
N GLU A 148 -1.58 3.37 -20.31
CA GLU A 148 -2.67 2.40 -20.32
C GLU A 148 -2.24 1.16 -21.11
N ILE A 149 -2.41 -0.01 -20.51
CA ILE A 149 -2.18 -1.29 -21.18
C ILE A 149 -3.39 -2.17 -20.98
N VAL A 150 -4.06 -2.51 -22.07
CA VAL A 150 -5.22 -3.41 -22.08
C VAL A 150 -4.82 -4.69 -22.80
N THR A 151 -5.00 -5.83 -22.14
CA THR A 151 -4.99 -7.14 -22.79
C THR A 151 -6.43 -7.60 -22.89
N ASP A 152 -6.94 -7.67 -24.12
CA ASP A 152 -8.31 -8.05 -24.47
C ASP A 152 -8.51 -9.59 -24.52
N SER A 153 -9.75 -9.97 -24.72
CA SER A 153 -10.43 -11.19 -24.38
C SER A 153 -9.76 -12.37 -25.03
N SER A 154 -9.41 -13.38 -24.24
CA SER A 154 -8.63 -14.55 -24.65
C SER A 154 -7.17 -14.29 -25.07
N GLY A 155 -6.73 -13.03 -25.10
CA GLY A 155 -5.35 -12.64 -25.33
C GLY A 155 -4.42 -13.18 -24.23
N ARG A 156 -3.19 -13.55 -24.61
CA ARG A 156 -2.19 -14.07 -23.66
C ARG A 156 -0.95 -13.21 -23.61
N THR A 157 -0.81 -12.47 -22.52
CA THR A 157 0.39 -11.68 -22.23
C THR A 157 1.29 -12.40 -21.22
N THR A 158 2.52 -12.74 -21.63
CA THR A 158 3.45 -13.41 -20.69
C THR A 158 4.00 -12.41 -19.66
N LYS A 159 4.33 -11.18 -20.07
CA LYS A 159 4.90 -10.20 -19.14
C LYS A 159 4.56 -8.77 -19.53
N ILE A 160 4.04 -8.00 -18.58
CA ILE A 160 3.93 -6.54 -18.63
C ILE A 160 4.95 -5.95 -17.65
N ASN A 161 5.74 -4.98 -18.10
CA ASN A 161 6.74 -4.31 -17.29
C ASN A 161 6.72 -2.81 -17.51
N VAL A 162 6.27 -2.05 -16.52
CA VAL A 162 6.13 -0.59 -16.58
C VAL A 162 6.90 0.03 -15.41
N PRO A 163 8.24 0.08 -15.46
CA PRO A 163 9.01 0.73 -14.41
C PRO A 163 8.82 2.23 -14.49
N VAL A 164 8.34 2.84 -13.40
CA VAL A 164 8.11 4.29 -13.28
C VAL A 164 9.19 4.87 -12.36
N LYS A 165 9.94 5.84 -12.87
CA LYS A 165 10.95 6.57 -12.09
C LYS A 165 10.78 8.06 -12.24
N VAL A 166 10.61 8.73 -11.11
CA VAL A 166 10.62 10.19 -11.03
C VAL A 166 11.75 10.68 -10.15
N SER A 167 12.46 11.67 -10.68
CA SER A 167 13.48 12.42 -9.98
C SER A 167 13.27 13.89 -10.28
N SER A 168 13.31 14.73 -9.26
CA SER A 168 13.36 16.19 -9.44
C SER A 168 14.72 16.72 -8.97
N THR A 169 15.21 17.77 -9.63
CA THR A 169 16.46 18.47 -9.25
C THR A 169 16.23 19.97 -9.02
N VAL A 170 14.97 20.41 -8.91
CA VAL A 170 14.55 21.83 -8.88
C VAL A 170 14.97 22.55 -7.59
N THR A 171 15.49 23.77 -7.69
CA THR A 171 15.88 24.65 -6.56
C THR A 171 14.93 25.84 -6.34
N SER A 172 13.83 25.93 -7.08
CA SER A 172 12.81 26.99 -6.99
C SER A 172 11.38 26.42 -7.03
N GLU A 173 10.40 27.27 -6.69
CA GLU A 173 9.05 26.98 -6.17
C GLU A 173 8.16 25.95 -6.89
N SER A 174 7.10 25.56 -6.15
CA SER A 174 6.06 24.53 -6.36
C SER A 174 5.90 23.95 -7.78
N THR A 175 6.22 22.67 -7.92
CA THR A 175 5.86 21.87 -9.12
C THR A 175 4.96 20.71 -8.71
N THR A 176 3.88 20.43 -9.44
CA THR A 176 3.13 19.17 -9.30
C THR A 176 3.50 18.22 -10.44
N SER A 177 3.32 16.93 -10.25
CA SER A 177 3.43 15.97 -11.36
C SER A 177 2.55 14.78 -11.07
N GLU A 178 1.76 14.41 -12.07
CA GLU A 178 0.79 13.35 -12.02
C GLU A 178 1.20 12.24 -12.99
N MET A 179 1.26 11.02 -12.48
CA MET A 179 1.43 9.85 -13.33
C MET A 179 0.37 8.83 -13.01
N MET A 180 -0.30 8.36 -14.06
CA MET A 180 -1.22 7.24 -14.01
C MET A 180 -0.65 6.07 -14.80
N THR A 181 -0.60 4.90 -14.18
CA THR A 181 -0.37 3.63 -14.88
C THR A 181 -1.58 2.74 -14.67
N LYS A 182 -2.34 2.49 -15.72
CA LYS A 182 -3.48 1.58 -15.72
C LYS A 182 -3.14 0.33 -16.52
N ILE A 183 -3.35 -0.85 -15.92
CA ILE A 183 -3.17 -2.13 -16.60
C ILE A 183 -4.43 -2.95 -16.40
N VAL A 184 -5.10 -3.27 -17.50
CA VAL A 184 -6.31 -4.10 -17.50
C VAL A 184 -5.99 -5.42 -18.19
N THR A 185 -6.22 -6.54 -17.50
CA THR A 185 -6.35 -7.85 -18.13
C THR A 185 -7.82 -8.18 -18.12
N ASP A 186 -8.44 -8.16 -19.30
CA ASP A 186 -9.88 -8.28 -19.44
C ASP A 186 -10.39 -9.74 -19.32
N SER A 187 -11.66 -9.91 -19.69
CA SER A 187 -12.36 -11.17 -19.69
C SER A 187 -11.68 -12.33 -20.43
N SER A 188 -11.34 -13.40 -19.71
CA SER A 188 -10.60 -14.59 -20.21
C SER A 188 -9.16 -14.32 -20.67
N GLY A 189 -8.68 -13.09 -20.62
CA GLY A 189 -7.28 -12.73 -20.82
C GLY A 189 -6.37 -13.43 -19.80
N ARG A 190 -5.16 -13.81 -20.22
CA ARG A 190 -4.17 -14.45 -19.32
C ARG A 190 -2.87 -13.69 -19.28
N THR A 191 -2.62 -13.05 -18.15
CA THR A 191 -1.36 -12.36 -17.86
C THR A 191 -0.50 -13.18 -16.89
N THR A 192 0.69 -13.60 -17.30
CA THR A 192 1.55 -14.37 -16.39
C THR A 192 2.22 -13.46 -15.35
N LYS A 193 2.66 -12.26 -15.73
CA LYS A 193 3.31 -11.34 -14.79
C LYS A 193 3.09 -9.89 -15.14
N VAL A 194 2.61 -9.11 -14.18
CA VAL A 194 2.61 -7.65 -14.18
C VAL A 194 3.67 -7.14 -13.21
N ASN A 195 4.52 -6.22 -13.65
CA ASN A 195 5.57 -5.64 -12.83
C ASN A 195 5.66 -4.12 -13.03
N VAL A 196 5.25 -3.35 -12.03
CA VAL A 196 5.22 -1.88 -12.06
C VAL A 196 6.04 -1.34 -10.90
N PRO A 197 7.38 -1.39 -10.96
CA PRO A 197 8.20 -0.82 -9.90
C PRO A 197 8.13 0.71 -9.96
N VAL A 198 7.75 1.32 -8.84
CA VAL A 198 7.57 2.75 -8.69
C VAL A 198 8.68 3.29 -7.79
N LYS A 199 9.46 4.24 -8.31
CA LYS A 199 10.53 4.90 -7.55
C LYS A 199 10.44 6.41 -7.67
N THR A 200 10.29 7.08 -6.53
CA THR A 200 10.38 8.54 -6.43
C THR A 200 11.62 8.98 -5.68
N THR A 201 12.20 10.07 -6.17
CA THR A 201 13.24 10.82 -5.50
C THR A 201 12.86 12.30 -5.56
N PRO A 202 11.91 12.76 -4.72
CA PRO A 202 11.39 14.12 -4.76
C PRO A 202 12.35 15.10 -4.10
N ASN A 203 12.50 16.27 -4.72
CA ASN A 203 13.20 17.45 -4.23
C ASN A 203 12.27 18.33 -3.36
N PRO A 204 12.79 19.34 -2.63
CA PRO A 204 12.08 20.03 -1.55
C PRO A 204 10.84 20.84 -1.91
N LEU A 205 10.61 21.13 -3.19
CA LEU A 205 9.54 22.03 -3.63
C LEU A 205 8.56 21.35 -4.60
N THR A 206 8.59 20.02 -4.71
CA THR A 206 7.80 19.30 -5.73
C THR A 206 6.75 18.38 -5.08
N GLY A 207 5.46 18.65 -5.33
CA GLY A 207 4.39 17.67 -5.16
C GLY A 207 4.48 16.62 -6.25
N THR A 208 4.25 15.35 -5.93
CA THR A 208 4.23 14.27 -6.93
C THR A 208 3.16 13.28 -6.55
N THR A 209 2.19 13.12 -7.43
CA THR A 209 1.11 12.14 -7.31
C THR A 209 1.37 11.02 -8.32
N MET A 210 1.38 9.79 -7.83
CA MET A 210 1.52 8.60 -8.67
C MET A 210 0.40 7.64 -8.36
N VAL A 211 -0.34 7.26 -9.38
CA VAL A 211 -1.41 6.27 -9.31
C VAL A 211 -1.02 5.07 -10.16
N THR A 212 -1.11 3.88 -9.59
CA THR A 212 -0.97 2.61 -10.30
C THR A 212 -2.23 1.80 -10.06
N GLU A 213 -3.00 1.58 -11.11
CA GLU A 213 -4.22 0.76 -11.11
C GLU A 213 -3.96 -0.51 -11.91
N ILE A 214 -4.22 -1.67 -11.32
CA ILE A 214 -4.12 -2.97 -11.98
C ILE A 214 -5.40 -3.74 -11.78
N VAL A 215 -6.13 -3.96 -12.87
CA VAL A 215 -7.40 -4.68 -12.88
C VAL A 215 -7.21 -6.03 -13.57
N THR A 216 -7.62 -7.10 -12.89
CA THR A 216 -7.87 -8.40 -13.51
C THR A 216 -9.37 -8.60 -13.52
N ASP A 217 -9.96 -8.37 -14.68
CA ASP A 217 -11.40 -8.39 -14.94
C ASP A 217 -11.99 -9.80 -14.85
N SER A 218 -13.30 -9.87 -15.02
CA SER A 218 -14.12 -11.07 -14.91
C SER A 218 -13.57 -12.26 -15.69
N SER A 219 -13.30 -13.39 -15.04
CA SER A 219 -12.65 -14.61 -15.62
C SER A 219 -11.19 -14.47 -16.09
N GLY A 220 -10.62 -13.27 -16.06
CA GLY A 220 -9.22 -13.00 -16.32
C GLY A 220 -8.29 -13.73 -15.34
N ARG A 221 -7.07 -14.06 -15.78
CA ARG A 221 -6.09 -14.78 -14.95
C ARG A 221 -4.75 -14.09 -14.90
N THR A 222 -4.40 -13.59 -13.72
CA THR A 222 -3.08 -13.00 -13.45
C THR A 222 -2.27 -13.89 -12.51
N THR A 223 -1.14 -14.42 -12.96
CA THR A 223 -0.33 -15.29 -12.07
C THR A 223 0.44 -14.47 -11.03
N LYS A 224 0.95 -13.29 -11.38
CA LYS A 224 1.71 -12.46 -10.44
C LYS A 224 1.60 -10.98 -10.75
N VAL A 225 1.19 -10.20 -9.76
CA VAL A 225 1.29 -8.74 -9.72
C VAL A 225 2.41 -8.34 -8.76
N ASN A 226 3.28 -7.44 -9.19
CA ASN A 226 4.38 -6.94 -8.37
C ASN A 226 4.57 -5.42 -8.56
N VAL A 227 4.23 -4.65 -7.53
CA VAL A 227 4.29 -3.18 -7.53
C VAL A 227 5.16 -2.71 -6.37
N PRO A 228 6.50 -2.83 -6.46
CA PRO A 228 7.36 -2.33 -5.40
C PRO A 228 7.39 -0.80 -5.43
N VAL A 229 7.02 -0.17 -4.32
CA VAL A 229 7.01 1.28 -4.14
C VAL A 229 8.19 1.69 -3.27
N LYS A 230 9.00 2.61 -3.77
CA LYS A 230 10.14 3.15 -3.02
C LYS A 230 10.24 4.67 -3.14
N THR A 231 10.18 5.34 -2.00
CA THR A 231 10.44 6.78 -1.87
C THR A 231 11.78 6.98 -1.16
N THR A 232 12.65 7.83 -1.72
CA THR A 232 13.95 8.18 -1.11
C THR A 232 14.22 9.67 -1.29
N ARG A 233 14.71 10.36 -0.26
CA ARG A 233 15.01 11.80 -0.32
C ARG A 233 16.44 12.11 0.07
N ASN A 234 16.99 13.21 -0.46
CA ASN A 234 18.36 13.68 -0.18
C ASN A 234 18.48 15.12 0.41
N ILE A 235 17.42 15.94 0.56
CA ILE A 235 17.59 17.38 0.92
C ILE A 235 16.46 17.94 1.84
N LEU A 236 16.64 19.15 2.40
CA LEU A 236 16.20 19.61 3.73
C LEU A 236 14.77 20.19 3.90
N GLU A 237 14.00 20.49 2.85
CA GLU A 237 12.70 21.19 3.00
C GLU A 237 11.48 20.26 2.88
N LYS A 238 10.24 20.78 2.97
CA LYS A 238 8.98 20.01 3.12
C LYS A 238 8.35 19.63 1.78
N THR A 239 8.11 18.34 1.54
CA THR A 239 7.19 17.87 0.47
C THR A 239 6.33 16.70 0.92
N THR A 240 5.18 16.59 0.27
CA THR A 240 4.22 15.48 0.38
C THR A 240 4.13 14.77 -0.97
N PRO A 241 4.96 13.75 -1.26
CA PRO A 241 4.66 12.85 -2.37
C PRO A 241 3.47 11.96 -1.99
N GLU A 242 2.52 11.84 -2.91
CA GLU A 242 1.34 10.98 -2.81
C GLU A 242 1.50 9.80 -3.76
N ILE A 243 1.37 8.58 -3.23
CA ILE A 243 1.47 7.37 -4.04
C ILE A 243 0.28 6.46 -3.73
N MET A 244 -0.56 6.25 -4.73
CA MET A 244 -1.68 5.32 -4.69
C MET A 244 -1.37 4.09 -5.54
N THR A 245 -1.57 2.91 -4.97
CA THR A 245 -1.54 1.64 -5.69
C THR A 245 -2.84 0.91 -5.44
N GLU A 246 -3.62 0.72 -6.49
CA GLU A 246 -4.88 0.00 -6.47
C GLU A 246 -4.74 -1.28 -7.30
N ILE A 247 -5.15 -2.41 -6.72
CA ILE A 247 -5.16 -3.70 -7.42
C ILE A 247 -6.51 -4.36 -7.21
N VAL A 248 -7.27 -4.49 -8.29
CA VAL A 248 -8.60 -5.12 -8.28
C VAL A 248 -8.52 -6.47 -8.99
N THR A 249 -9.01 -7.51 -8.32
CA THR A 249 -9.34 -8.79 -8.95
C THR A 249 -10.86 -8.91 -8.94
N ASP A 250 -11.45 -8.63 -10.10
CA ASP A 250 -12.90 -8.55 -10.32
C ASP A 250 -13.56 -9.96 -10.31
N SER A 251 -14.87 -9.97 -10.53
CA SER A 251 -15.77 -11.10 -10.46
C SER A 251 -15.32 -12.35 -11.21
N SER A 252 -15.01 -13.43 -10.49
CA SER A 252 -14.42 -14.68 -11.06
C SER A 252 -12.99 -14.56 -11.64
N GLY A 253 -12.39 -13.38 -11.57
CA GLY A 253 -10.96 -13.16 -11.84
C GLY A 253 -10.10 -13.97 -10.88
N ARG A 254 -8.91 -14.38 -11.34
CA ARG A 254 -7.98 -15.16 -10.51
C ARG A 254 -6.58 -14.56 -10.49
N THR A 255 -6.16 -14.16 -9.30
CA THR A 255 -4.80 -13.67 -9.05
C THR A 255 -4.03 -14.61 -8.13
N THR A 256 -2.96 -15.23 -8.62
CA THR A 256 -2.20 -16.18 -7.77
C THR A 256 -1.34 -15.46 -6.73
N LYS A 257 -0.76 -14.30 -7.06
CA LYS A 257 0.10 -13.58 -6.11
C LYS A 257 0.12 -12.09 -6.37
N ILE A 258 -0.16 -11.31 -5.33
CA ILE A 258 0.04 -9.86 -5.27
C ILE A 258 1.20 -9.56 -4.33
N ASN A 259 2.13 -8.71 -4.75
CA ASN A 259 3.28 -8.30 -3.94
C ASN A 259 3.55 -6.79 -4.10
N VAL A 260 3.26 -6.01 -3.06
CA VAL A 260 3.39 -4.55 -3.05
C VAL A 260 4.30 -4.15 -1.88
N PRO A 261 5.63 -4.34 -1.99
CA PRO A 261 6.53 -3.90 -0.93
C PRO A 261 6.64 -2.37 -0.94
N VAL A 262 6.31 -1.76 0.20
CA VAL A 262 6.32 -0.30 0.38
C VAL A 262 7.52 0.06 1.24
N ARG A 263 8.39 0.96 0.74
CA ARG A 263 9.60 1.38 1.43
C ARG A 263 9.80 2.90 1.39
N THR A 264 9.90 3.48 2.57
CA THR A 264 10.30 4.89 2.75
C THR A 264 11.64 4.96 3.45
N ALA A 265 12.58 5.70 2.83
CA ALA A 265 13.85 6.06 3.43
C ALA A 265 14.02 7.58 3.33
N THR A 266 13.87 8.27 4.46
CA THR A 266 13.87 9.74 4.51
C THR A 266 14.87 10.22 5.55
N PRO A 267 15.98 10.85 5.14
CA PRO A 267 16.97 11.39 6.07
C PRO A 267 16.54 12.72 6.71
N THR A 268 15.48 13.38 6.22
CA THR A 268 15.07 14.76 6.54
C THR A 268 13.56 14.96 6.36
N ARG A 269 13.02 16.11 6.84
CA ARG A 269 11.61 16.54 6.88
C ARG A 269 10.74 16.15 5.66
N THR A 270 9.95 15.09 5.78
CA THR A 270 8.90 14.75 4.78
C THR A 270 7.64 14.15 5.39
N THR A 271 6.53 14.32 4.69
CA THR A 271 5.23 13.69 4.92
C THR A 271 4.83 12.88 3.69
N PRO A 272 5.54 11.78 3.34
CA PRO A 272 5.05 10.94 2.26
C PRO A 272 3.73 10.30 2.66
N GLU A 273 2.75 10.39 1.78
CA GLU A 273 1.45 9.74 1.88
C GLU A 273 1.43 8.60 0.87
N MET A 274 1.25 7.37 1.36
CA MET A 274 1.21 6.19 0.51
C MET A 274 0.01 5.34 0.86
N MET A 275 -0.84 5.09 -0.12
CA MET A 275 -2.01 4.24 -0.03
C MET A 275 -1.80 3.02 -0.92
N THR A 276 -2.07 1.84 -0.36
CA THR A 276 -2.16 0.59 -1.11
C THR A 276 -3.51 -0.02 -0.84
N GLU A 277 -4.34 -0.10 -1.88
CA GLU A 277 -5.64 -0.75 -1.85
C GLU A 277 -5.59 -2.02 -2.68
N ILE A 278 -6.09 -3.11 -2.13
CA ILE A 278 -6.20 -4.39 -2.83
C ILE A 278 -7.59 -4.95 -2.61
N VAL A 279 -8.37 -5.01 -3.68
CA VAL A 279 -9.74 -5.54 -3.66
C VAL A 279 -9.75 -6.88 -4.39
N THR A 280 -10.32 -7.89 -3.74
CA THR A 280 -10.74 -9.13 -4.38
C THR A 280 -12.26 -9.16 -4.34
N ASP A 281 -12.87 -8.81 -5.47
CA ASP A 281 -14.31 -8.65 -5.64
C ASP A 281 -15.04 -10.01 -5.67
N ALA A 282 -16.35 -9.98 -5.88
CA ALA A 282 -17.25 -11.08 -5.70
C ALA A 282 -16.89 -12.32 -6.53
N SER A 283 -16.71 -13.47 -5.87
CA SER A 283 -16.21 -14.70 -6.51
C SER A 283 -14.78 -14.64 -7.09
N GLY A 284 -14.09 -13.50 -6.99
CA GLY A 284 -12.67 -13.34 -7.29
C GLY A 284 -11.82 -14.22 -6.37
N GLN A 285 -10.67 -14.67 -6.87
CA GLN A 285 -9.78 -15.56 -6.10
C GLN A 285 -8.34 -15.04 -6.07
N THR A 286 -7.86 -14.76 -4.86
CA THR A 286 -6.48 -14.35 -4.60
C THR A 286 -5.75 -15.34 -3.70
N ASN A 287 -4.74 -16.05 -4.20
CA ASN A 287 -4.05 -17.04 -3.36
C ASN A 287 -3.13 -16.38 -2.32
N LYS A 288 -2.44 -15.30 -2.66
CA LYS A 288 -1.48 -14.67 -1.74
C LYS A 288 -1.34 -13.17 -1.98
N ILE A 289 -1.59 -12.40 -0.94
CA ILE A 289 -1.28 -10.97 -0.85
C ILE A 289 -0.08 -10.78 0.07
N ASN A 290 0.88 -9.96 -0.33
CA ASN A 290 2.05 -9.64 0.47
C ASN A 290 2.41 -8.15 0.34
N VAL A 291 2.20 -7.37 1.39
CA VAL A 291 2.43 -5.92 1.43
C VAL A 291 3.39 -5.59 2.57
N PRO A 292 4.69 -5.89 2.44
CA PRO A 292 5.64 -5.54 3.49
C PRO A 292 5.88 -4.03 3.51
N VAL A 293 5.60 -3.40 4.65
CA VAL A 293 5.79 -1.96 4.86
C VAL A 293 7.05 -1.76 5.70
N LYS A 294 7.99 -0.96 5.19
CA LYS A 294 9.21 -0.62 5.92
C LYS A 294 9.51 0.87 5.86
N THR A 295 9.69 1.45 7.04
CA THR A 295 10.11 2.85 7.21
C THR A 295 11.45 2.90 7.92
N THR A 296 12.38 3.67 7.37
CA THR A 296 13.69 3.94 7.98
C THR A 296 13.95 5.43 7.90
N GLN A 297 14.11 6.07 9.05
CA GLN A 297 14.37 7.52 9.13
C GLN A 297 15.85 7.77 9.46
N GLY A 298 16.40 8.85 8.89
CA GLY A 298 17.73 9.34 9.24
C GLY A 298 17.73 10.26 10.47
N THR A 299 18.86 10.89 10.74
CA THR A 299 19.19 11.58 12.01
C THR A 299 18.69 13.01 12.16
N PHE A 300 17.87 13.54 11.24
CA PHE A 300 17.46 14.96 11.25
C PHE A 300 15.96 15.16 11.50
N GLU A 301 15.63 16.36 12.01
CA GLU A 301 14.32 16.69 12.58
C GLU A 301 13.12 16.51 11.62
N ARG A 302 12.00 16.12 12.25
CA ARG A 302 10.59 16.25 11.85
C ARG A 302 10.09 15.60 10.55
N THR A 303 9.92 14.27 10.53
CA THR A 303 9.27 13.48 9.45
C THR A 303 8.04 12.70 9.96
N THR A 304 6.86 12.92 9.39
CA THR A 304 5.62 12.17 9.71
C THR A 304 5.09 11.43 8.47
N PRO A 305 5.66 10.27 8.11
CA PRO A 305 5.14 9.48 7.02
C PRO A 305 3.79 8.89 7.40
N GLN A 306 2.84 8.95 6.46
CA GLN A 306 1.52 8.33 6.58
C GLN A 306 1.42 7.20 5.55
N MET A 307 1.14 6.00 6.04
CA MET A 307 1.00 4.81 5.20
C MET A 307 -0.30 4.10 5.53
N MET A 308 -1.14 3.94 4.52
CA MET A 308 -2.37 3.17 4.59
C MET A 308 -2.26 1.94 3.70
N THR A 309 -2.60 0.77 4.25
CA THR A 309 -2.79 -0.45 3.48
C THR A 309 -4.19 -0.97 3.75
N GLU A 310 -5.02 -0.99 2.73
CA GLU A 310 -6.36 -1.53 2.77
C GLU A 310 -6.43 -2.80 1.90
N ILE A 311 -6.98 -3.87 2.47
CA ILE A 311 -7.19 -5.12 1.75
C ILE A 311 -8.61 -5.57 1.99
N VAL A 312 -9.42 -5.56 0.94
CA VAL A 312 -10.81 -6.00 0.96
C VAL A 312 -10.93 -7.32 0.22
N THR A 313 -11.55 -8.30 0.86
CA THR A 313 -12.08 -9.50 0.20
C THR A 313 -13.59 -9.41 0.27
N ASP A 314 -14.20 -9.01 -0.83
CA ASP A 314 -15.65 -8.77 -0.97
C ASP A 314 -16.42 -10.10 -1.07
N SER A 315 -17.69 -10.01 -1.45
CA SER A 315 -18.73 -10.97 -1.23
C SER A 315 -18.51 -12.24 -2.03
N SER A 316 -18.34 -13.37 -1.35
CA SER A 316 -17.92 -14.64 -1.98
C SER A 316 -16.51 -14.65 -2.58
N GLY A 317 -15.76 -13.55 -2.49
CA GLY A 317 -14.34 -13.48 -2.79
C GLY A 317 -13.53 -14.43 -1.90
N ARG A 318 -12.40 -14.93 -2.40
CA ARG A 318 -11.56 -15.87 -1.66
C ARG A 318 -10.10 -15.44 -1.64
N THR A 319 -9.60 -15.16 -0.44
CA THR A 319 -8.19 -14.88 -0.20
C THR A 319 -7.55 -15.98 0.65
N THR A 320 -6.56 -16.69 0.12
CA THR A 320 -5.94 -17.78 0.92
C THR A 320 -4.98 -17.24 1.98
N LYS A 321 -4.15 -16.24 1.64
CA LYS A 321 -3.17 -15.71 2.59
C LYS A 321 -2.92 -14.22 2.39
N ILE A 322 -3.06 -13.45 3.46
CA ILE A 322 -2.65 -12.05 3.56
C ILE A 322 -1.43 -11.96 4.47
N ASN A 323 -0.41 -11.22 4.04
CA ASN A 323 0.79 -10.98 4.83
C ASN A 323 1.24 -9.52 4.74
N VAL A 324 1.11 -8.75 5.81
CA VAL A 324 1.43 -7.32 5.86
C VAL A 324 2.44 -7.06 6.98
N PRO A 325 3.72 -7.46 6.83
CA PRO A 325 4.70 -7.22 7.89
C PRO A 325 5.05 -5.73 7.92
N VAL A 326 4.86 -5.11 9.07
CA VAL A 326 5.14 -3.69 9.31
C VAL A 326 6.39 -3.56 10.16
N LYS A 327 7.40 -2.85 9.64
CA LYS A 327 8.64 -2.58 10.37
C LYS A 327 9.03 -1.11 10.30
N THR A 328 9.14 -0.49 11.47
CA THR A 328 9.56 0.91 11.59
C THR A 328 10.79 1.07 12.45
N THR A 329 11.72 1.87 11.96
CA THR A 329 12.94 2.26 12.65
C THR A 329 13.08 3.77 12.56
N PRO A 330 12.41 4.53 13.46
CA PRO A 330 12.50 5.98 13.51
C PRO A 330 13.69 6.42 14.38
N ASN A 331 14.40 7.45 13.91
CA ASN A 331 15.49 8.11 14.63
C ASN A 331 15.05 9.54 14.95
N THR A 332 15.06 9.91 16.24
CA THR A 332 14.87 11.27 16.82
C THR A 332 13.65 12.13 16.39
N LEU A 333 13.04 12.82 17.37
CA LEU A 333 12.10 13.96 17.28
C LEU A 333 10.83 13.92 16.36
N THR A 334 10.35 12.77 15.84
CA THR A 334 9.05 12.72 15.13
C THR A 334 8.23 11.43 15.12
N GLY A 335 6.91 11.57 15.00
CA GLY A 335 5.92 10.49 14.87
C GLY A 335 5.81 9.88 13.46
N THR A 336 5.24 8.69 13.36
CA THR A 336 4.98 7.97 12.11
C THR A 336 3.62 7.31 12.27
N THR A 337 2.70 7.52 11.32
CA THR A 337 1.38 6.90 11.35
C THR A 337 1.31 5.81 10.29
N MET A 338 1.02 4.59 10.72
CA MET A 338 0.76 3.48 9.79
C MET A 338 -0.56 2.84 10.14
N VAL A 339 -1.43 2.74 9.15
CA VAL A 339 -2.74 2.11 9.25
C VAL A 339 -2.76 0.92 8.31
N THR A 340 -3.14 -0.24 8.83
CA THR A 340 -3.48 -1.41 8.04
C THR A 340 -4.90 -1.81 8.36
N GLU A 341 -5.75 -1.82 7.34
CA GLU A 341 -7.12 -2.30 7.41
C GLU A 341 -7.28 -3.53 6.52
N ILE A 342 -7.80 -4.61 7.09
CA ILE A 342 -8.09 -5.84 6.36
C ILE A 342 -9.55 -6.20 6.61
N VAL A 343 -10.36 -6.15 5.57
CA VAL A 343 -11.78 -6.47 5.61
C VAL A 343 -12.02 -7.76 4.85
N THR A 344 -12.71 -8.70 5.49
CA THR A 344 -13.33 -9.85 4.82
C THR A 344 -14.84 -9.65 4.92
N ASP A 345 -15.44 -9.17 3.84
CA ASP A 345 -16.85 -8.82 3.75
C ASP A 345 -17.74 -10.07 3.65
N SER A 346 -19.01 -9.84 3.34
CA SER A 346 -20.12 -10.73 3.54
C SER A 346 -19.99 -11.98 2.69
N SER A 347 -19.93 -13.16 3.29
CA SER A 347 -19.61 -14.44 2.62
C SER A 347 -18.20 -14.56 2.02
N GLY A 348 -17.37 -13.51 2.11
CA GLY A 348 -15.95 -13.54 1.77
C GLY A 348 -15.18 -14.53 2.64
N ARG A 349 -14.09 -15.09 2.10
CA ARG A 349 -13.29 -16.11 2.81
C ARG A 349 -11.82 -15.80 2.82
N THR A 350 -11.27 -15.60 4.02
CA THR A 350 -9.85 -15.42 4.25
C THR A 350 -9.26 -16.57 5.07
N SER A 351 -8.32 -17.35 4.53
CA SER A 351 -7.80 -18.48 5.32
C SER A 351 -6.78 -18.03 6.37
N LYS A 352 -5.85 -17.14 6.04
CA LYS A 352 -4.78 -16.73 6.97
C LYS A 352 -4.42 -15.26 6.79
N ILE A 353 -4.50 -14.50 7.87
CA ILE A 353 -3.96 -13.13 7.97
C ILE A 353 -2.73 -13.19 8.89
N ASN A 354 -1.62 -12.60 8.42
CA ASN A 354 -0.39 -12.47 9.21
C ASN A 354 0.18 -11.07 9.10
N GLU A 355 0.16 -10.34 10.20
CA GLU A 355 0.55 -8.93 10.24
C GLU A 355 1.52 -8.70 11.40
N PRO A 356 2.79 -9.10 11.25
CA PRO A 356 3.77 -8.86 12.29
C PRO A 356 4.13 -7.38 12.32
N VAL A 357 3.93 -6.76 13.47
CA VAL A 357 4.23 -5.35 13.72
C VAL A 357 5.48 -5.28 14.60
N LYS A 358 6.54 -4.63 14.08
CA LYS A 358 7.79 -4.42 14.82
C LYS A 358 8.20 -2.96 14.80
N VAL A 359 8.30 -2.37 15.98
CA VAL A 359 8.89 -1.05 16.19
C VAL A 359 10.23 -1.18 16.90
N THR A 360 11.21 -0.44 16.40
CA THR A 360 12.48 -0.22 17.06
C THR A 360 12.78 1.27 17.02
N SER A 361 12.52 1.99 18.11
CA SER A 361 12.67 3.45 18.19
C SER A 361 13.73 3.84 19.21
N GLU A 362 14.48 4.90 18.89
CA GLU A 362 15.49 5.45 19.81
C GLU A 362 14.96 6.65 20.63
N SER A 363 13.89 7.33 20.18
CA SER A 363 13.45 8.58 20.83
C SER A 363 12.03 9.10 20.49
N THR A 364 11.17 8.39 19.74
CA THR A 364 9.93 8.97 19.18
C THR A 364 8.64 8.12 19.34
N THR A 365 7.48 8.76 19.07
CA THR A 365 6.09 8.25 19.11
C THR A 365 5.54 7.77 17.75
N PRO A 366 5.86 6.54 17.30
CA PRO A 366 5.08 5.93 16.23
C PRO A 366 3.67 5.60 16.70
N GLU A 367 2.70 5.88 15.85
CA GLU A 367 1.31 5.46 15.94
C GLU A 367 1.09 4.37 14.90
N MET A 368 0.65 3.20 15.35
CA MET A 368 0.31 2.11 14.44
C MET A 368 -1.07 1.60 14.78
N MET A 369 -1.91 1.52 13.76
CA MET A 369 -3.24 0.93 13.85
C MET A 369 -3.31 -0.26 12.91
N THR A 370 -3.68 -1.40 13.48
CA THR A 370 -4.07 -2.59 12.74
C THR A 370 -5.54 -2.81 13.02
N LYS A 371 -6.38 -2.78 11.99
CA LYS A 371 -7.80 -3.11 12.07
C LYS A 371 -8.09 -4.29 11.16
N ILE A 372 -8.64 -5.36 11.73
CA ILE A 372 -9.04 -6.55 10.97
C ILE A 372 -10.51 -6.80 11.23
N VAL A 373 -11.33 -6.70 10.18
CA VAL A 373 -12.77 -6.92 10.25
C VAL A 373 -13.12 -8.18 9.48
N THR A 374 -13.90 -9.06 10.10
CA THR A 374 -14.62 -10.13 9.42
C THR A 374 -16.10 -9.80 9.55
N ASP A 375 -16.69 -9.30 8.48
CA ASP A 375 -18.08 -8.84 8.41
C ASP A 375 -19.05 -10.05 8.29
N SER A 376 -20.28 -9.75 7.92
CA SER A 376 -21.45 -10.57 8.16
C SER A 376 -21.44 -11.82 7.30
N SER A 377 -21.40 -13.01 7.93
CA SER A 377 -21.18 -14.30 7.25
C SER A 377 -19.81 -14.44 6.57
N GLY A 378 -18.91 -13.47 6.72
CA GLY A 378 -17.50 -13.56 6.34
C GLY A 378 -16.79 -14.64 7.17
N ARG A 379 -15.75 -15.27 6.61
CA ARG A 379 -15.03 -16.34 7.31
C ARG A 379 -13.52 -16.14 7.28
N THR A 380 -12.95 -15.96 8.46
CA THR A 380 -11.49 -15.91 8.67
C THR A 380 -11.00 -17.12 9.47
N THR A 381 -10.12 -17.94 8.91
CA THR A 381 -9.66 -19.14 9.66
C THR A 381 -8.59 -18.80 10.70
N LYS A 382 -7.62 -17.96 10.37
CA LYS A 382 -6.55 -17.61 11.31
C LYS A 382 -6.09 -16.18 11.16
N ILE A 383 -6.07 -15.44 12.26
CA ILE A 383 -5.47 -14.12 12.40
C ILE A 383 -4.24 -14.24 13.30
N ASN A 384 -3.11 -13.70 12.86
CA ASN A 384 -1.88 -13.64 13.63
C ASN A 384 -1.23 -12.25 13.53
N VAL A 385 -1.30 -11.48 14.60
CA VAL A 385 -0.78 -10.10 14.67
C VAL A 385 0.25 -10.01 15.81
N PRO A 386 1.49 -10.51 15.62
CA PRO A 386 2.50 -10.40 16.65
C PRO A 386 3.00 -8.96 16.71
N VAL A 387 2.87 -8.36 17.89
CA VAL A 387 3.27 -6.98 18.16
C VAL A 387 4.53 -6.98 19.02
N LYS A 388 5.60 -6.37 18.51
CA LYS A 388 6.88 -6.26 19.22
C LYS A 388 7.41 -4.83 19.23
N THR A 389 7.68 -4.33 20.43
CA THR A 389 8.39 -3.08 20.69
C THR A 389 9.72 -3.34 21.39
N THR A 390 10.77 -2.73 20.85
CA THR A 390 12.09 -2.64 21.49
C THR A 390 12.52 -1.18 21.42
N ARG A 391 12.75 -0.52 22.56
CA ARG A 391 12.83 0.96 22.61
C ARG A 391 14.09 1.47 23.31
N ASN A 392 14.68 2.59 22.90
CA ASN A 392 15.61 3.46 23.68
C ASN A 392 14.85 4.75 24.13
N PRO A 393 15.27 5.53 25.14
CA PRO A 393 14.44 5.82 26.32
C PRO A 393 13.42 6.96 26.20
N LEU A 394 13.33 7.73 25.11
CA LEU A 394 12.95 9.15 25.25
C LEU A 394 11.49 9.62 25.01
N THR A 395 10.58 8.96 24.26
CA THR A 395 9.13 9.36 24.21
C THR A 395 8.15 8.22 23.82
N GLY A 396 6.85 8.34 24.21
CA GLY A 396 5.74 7.35 24.13
C GLY A 396 5.56 6.59 22.81
N THR A 397 4.75 5.55 22.75
CA THR A 397 4.46 4.79 21.50
C THR A 397 3.06 4.22 21.61
N THR A 398 2.22 4.46 20.62
CA THR A 398 0.83 3.97 20.61
C THR A 398 0.68 2.89 19.55
N MET A 399 0.32 1.69 19.97
CA MET A 399 -0.01 0.59 19.07
C MET A 399 -1.41 0.11 19.38
N VAL A 400 -2.30 0.22 18.41
CA VAL A 400 -3.68 -0.26 18.49
C VAL A 400 -3.84 -1.43 17.54
N THR A 401 -4.27 -2.57 18.08
CA THR A 401 -4.72 -3.72 17.29
C THR A 401 -6.18 -3.95 17.60
N GLU A 402 -7.04 -3.73 16.62
CA GLU A 402 -8.47 -3.98 16.68
C GLU A 402 -8.83 -5.16 15.77
N ILE A 403 -9.51 -6.15 16.32
CA ILE A 403 -10.01 -7.29 15.56
C ILE A 403 -11.50 -7.43 15.83
N VAL A 404 -12.32 -7.24 14.81
CA VAL A 404 -13.77 -7.34 14.89
C VAL A 404 -14.24 -8.54 14.09
N THR A 405 -15.07 -9.38 14.70
CA THR A 405 -15.87 -10.39 14.02
C THR A 405 -17.33 -9.97 14.19
N ASP A 406 -17.93 -9.44 13.13
CA ASP A 406 -19.28 -8.91 13.10
C ASP A 406 -20.33 -10.04 13.05
N SER A 407 -21.61 -9.66 12.94
CA SER A 407 -22.77 -10.50 13.05
C SER A 407 -22.72 -11.68 12.09
N SER A 408 -22.89 -12.91 12.57
CA SER A 408 -22.74 -14.16 11.78
C SER A 408 -21.36 -14.41 11.15
N GLY A 409 -20.40 -13.48 11.29
CA GLY A 409 -19.02 -13.66 10.89
C GLY A 409 -18.33 -14.76 11.70
N ARG A 410 -17.33 -15.43 11.12
CA ARG A 410 -16.65 -16.55 11.80
C ARG A 410 -15.14 -16.47 11.74
N THR A 411 -14.53 -16.32 12.92
CA THR A 411 -13.08 -16.35 13.12
C THR A 411 -12.65 -17.60 13.90
N THR A 412 -11.85 -18.50 13.31
CA THR A 412 -11.48 -19.73 14.04
C THR A 412 -10.39 -19.50 15.08
N LYS A 413 -9.33 -18.74 14.75
CA LYS A 413 -8.24 -18.49 15.69
C LYS A 413 -7.68 -17.08 15.55
N VAL A 414 -7.67 -16.36 16.65
CA VAL A 414 -6.97 -15.07 16.82
C VAL A 414 -5.75 -15.28 17.70
N ASN A 415 -4.60 -14.78 17.25
CA ASN A 415 -3.35 -14.81 18.02
C ASN A 415 -2.64 -13.45 17.94
N VAL A 416 -2.58 -12.73 19.05
CA VAL A 416 -1.97 -11.39 19.13
C VAL A 416 -0.92 -11.40 20.24
N PRO A 417 0.27 -12.00 20.02
CA PRO A 417 1.31 -11.98 21.03
C PRO A 417 1.90 -10.58 21.11
N VAL A 418 1.89 -10.00 22.32
CA VAL A 418 2.39 -8.66 22.61
C VAL A 418 3.69 -8.79 23.40
N THR A 419 4.77 -8.16 22.93
CA THR A 419 6.05 -8.14 23.63
C THR A 419 6.65 -6.75 23.64
N ALA A 420 6.79 -6.18 24.84
CA ALA A 420 7.55 -4.96 25.07
C ALA A 420 8.87 -5.26 25.79
N SER A 421 9.94 -4.60 25.34
CA SER A 421 11.28 -4.73 25.90
C SER A 421 11.97 -3.37 25.91
N THR A 422 12.48 -2.95 27.07
CA THR A 422 13.30 -1.74 27.23
C THR A 422 14.73 -2.12 27.70
N PRO A 423 15.79 -1.52 27.16
CA PRO A 423 17.16 -1.55 27.67
C PRO A 423 17.33 -0.55 28.84
N VAL A 424 18.44 -0.72 29.57
CA VAL A 424 18.67 -0.33 30.99
C VAL A 424 18.95 1.18 31.22
N THR A 425 18.62 2.09 30.32
CA THR A 425 19.16 3.47 30.42
C THR A 425 18.05 4.53 30.44
N SER A 426 17.99 5.31 31.54
CA SER A 426 17.24 6.57 31.79
C SER A 426 15.69 6.61 31.74
N GLU A 427 15.15 7.68 32.31
CA GLU A 427 13.75 7.89 32.73
C GLU A 427 12.76 8.30 31.62
N SER A 428 11.49 7.96 31.87
CA SER A 428 10.24 8.61 31.46
C SER A 428 9.72 8.48 30.01
N THR A 429 8.78 7.55 29.81
CA THR A 429 7.39 7.74 29.27
C THR A 429 6.74 6.39 28.97
N THR A 430 5.41 6.31 29.08
CA THR A 430 4.61 5.09 28.98
C THR A 430 4.37 4.67 27.52
N PRO A 431 4.83 3.47 27.06
CA PRO A 431 4.27 2.87 25.84
C PRO A 431 2.83 2.44 26.11
N GLU A 432 1.93 2.77 25.19
CA GLU A 432 0.54 2.37 25.19
C GLU A 432 0.33 1.32 24.11
N MET A 433 -0.03 0.11 24.53
CA MET A 433 -0.40 -0.96 23.63
C MET A 433 -1.83 -1.38 23.94
N MET A 434 -2.72 -1.15 22.99
CA MET A 434 -4.12 -1.57 23.08
C MET A 434 -4.35 -2.73 22.12
N THR A 435 -4.87 -3.83 22.64
CA THR A 435 -5.43 -4.92 21.83
C THR A 435 -6.91 -5.03 22.16
N LYS A 436 -7.76 -4.69 21.20
CA LYS A 436 -9.21 -4.84 21.29
C LYS A 436 -9.66 -5.98 20.37
N ILE A 437 -10.37 -6.95 20.91
CA ILE A 437 -10.96 -8.05 20.13
C ILE A 437 -12.45 -8.08 20.42
N VAL A 438 -13.25 -7.80 19.41
CA VAL A 438 -14.72 -7.79 19.50
C VAL A 438 -15.28 -8.96 18.70
N THR A 439 -16.18 -9.72 19.32
CA THR A 439 -17.06 -10.65 18.63
C THR A 439 -18.49 -10.16 18.86
N ASP A 440 -19.08 -9.58 17.82
CA ASP A 440 -20.42 -8.99 17.85
C ASP A 440 -21.51 -10.09 17.84
N SER A 441 -22.75 -9.65 17.89
CA SER A 441 -24.00 -10.36 17.95
C SER A 441 -24.08 -11.47 16.93
N SER A 442 -24.12 -12.74 17.37
CA SER A 442 -24.10 -13.97 16.55
C SER A 442 -22.78 -14.29 15.81
N GLY A 443 -21.76 -13.44 15.93
CA GLY A 443 -20.41 -13.73 15.49
C GLY A 443 -19.78 -14.90 16.26
N GLN A 444 -18.86 -15.63 15.63
CA GLN A 444 -18.24 -16.81 16.25
C GLN A 444 -16.72 -16.74 16.22
N THR A 445 -16.10 -16.68 17.39
CA THR A 445 -14.65 -16.78 17.57
C THR A 445 -14.27 -18.06 18.32
N THR A 446 -13.58 -19.02 17.69
CA THR A 446 -13.30 -20.28 18.42
C THR A 446 -12.20 -20.10 19.48
N LYS A 447 -11.06 -19.50 19.13
CA LYS A 447 -9.92 -19.36 20.06
C LYS A 447 -9.28 -18.00 19.95
N ILE A 448 -9.15 -17.30 21.09
CA ILE A 448 -8.39 -16.07 21.23
C ILE A 448 -7.16 -16.37 22.10
N ASN A 449 -5.99 -15.96 21.63
CA ASN A 449 -4.74 -16.08 22.38
C ASN A 449 -3.94 -14.79 22.32
N VAL A 450 -3.79 -14.09 23.46
CA VAL A 450 -3.09 -12.81 23.56
C VAL A 450 -2.00 -12.93 24.63
N PRO A 451 -0.88 -13.61 24.34
CA PRO A 451 0.19 -13.73 25.32
C PRO A 451 0.93 -12.39 25.45
N VAL A 452 1.03 -11.88 26.66
CA VAL A 452 1.66 -10.59 26.97
C VAL A 452 2.97 -10.83 27.71
N ARG A 453 4.05 -10.21 27.22
CA ARG A 453 5.38 -10.29 27.83
C ARG A 453 6.02 -8.91 27.98
N THR A 454 6.46 -8.60 29.20
CA THR A 454 7.28 -7.42 29.48
C THR A 454 8.60 -7.78 30.15
N ALA A 455 9.65 -7.11 29.71
CA ALA A 455 10.95 -7.12 30.37
C ALA A 455 11.41 -5.67 30.51
N THR A 456 11.42 -5.18 31.76
CA THR A 456 11.64 -3.77 32.08
C THR A 456 12.74 -3.65 33.15
N PRO A 457 13.97 -3.25 32.78
CA PRO A 457 15.09 -3.21 33.72
C PRO A 457 15.26 -1.88 34.49
N THR A 458 14.49 -0.82 34.21
CA THR A 458 14.63 0.53 34.83
C THR A 458 13.32 1.31 34.90
N ARG A 459 13.27 2.37 35.75
CA ARG A 459 12.14 3.30 36.06
C ARG A 459 11.27 3.71 34.85
N THR A 460 10.36 2.84 34.42
CA THR A 460 9.37 3.10 33.36
C THR A 460 8.02 2.53 33.76
N THR A 461 6.97 3.32 33.57
CA THR A 461 5.58 2.85 33.51
C THR A 461 5.32 2.33 32.10
N SER A 462 4.54 1.26 31.97
CA SER A 462 4.06 0.76 30.69
C SER A 462 2.60 0.39 30.86
N GLU A 463 1.76 0.83 29.93
CA GLU A 463 0.32 0.56 29.92
C GLU A 463 0.03 -0.38 28.77
N MET A 464 -0.43 -1.57 29.13
CA MET A 464 -0.89 -2.56 28.17
C MET A 464 -2.35 -2.86 28.50
N MET A 465 -3.23 -2.55 27.57
CA MET A 465 -4.65 -2.86 27.66
C MET A 465 -4.97 -3.98 26.68
N THR A 466 -5.58 -5.04 27.19
CA THR A 466 -6.23 -6.06 26.37
C THR A 466 -7.70 -6.07 26.71
N GLU A 467 -8.53 -5.68 25.75
CA GLU A 467 -9.98 -5.70 25.86
C GLU A 467 -10.52 -6.80 24.95
N ILE A 468 -11.31 -7.71 25.50
CA ILE A 468 -12.00 -8.75 24.73
C ILE A 468 -13.48 -8.64 25.02
N VAL A 469 -14.26 -8.30 24.00
CA VAL A 469 -15.71 -8.14 24.10
C VAL A 469 -16.39 -9.25 23.30
N THR A 470 -17.34 -9.93 23.93
CA THR A 470 -18.27 -10.84 23.24
C THR A 470 -19.69 -10.35 23.54
N ASP A 471 -20.34 -9.77 22.53
CA ASP A 471 -21.67 -9.13 22.59
C ASP A 471 -22.82 -10.15 22.38
N LEU A 472 -24.06 -9.64 22.32
CA LEU A 472 -25.30 -10.38 22.56
C LEU A 472 -25.44 -11.52 21.57
N SER A 473 -25.36 -12.77 22.06
CA SER A 473 -25.40 -14.02 21.29
C SER A 473 -24.13 -14.38 20.50
N GLY A 474 -23.08 -13.55 20.57
CA GLY A 474 -21.74 -13.90 20.10
C GLY A 474 -21.18 -15.12 20.85
N ARG A 475 -20.35 -15.92 20.18
CA ARG A 475 -19.79 -17.15 20.79
C ARG A 475 -18.28 -17.18 20.71
N THR A 476 -17.65 -17.15 21.88
CA THR A 476 -16.20 -17.34 22.04
C THR A 476 -15.90 -18.66 22.74
N THR A 477 -15.22 -19.63 22.13
CA THR A 477 -15.02 -20.92 22.84
C THR A 477 -13.92 -20.85 23.90
N LYS A 478 -12.77 -20.26 23.58
CA LYS A 478 -11.62 -20.21 24.48
C LYS A 478 -10.89 -18.88 24.38
N ILE A 479 -10.66 -18.25 25.52
CA ILE A 479 -9.81 -17.07 25.68
C ILE A 479 -8.60 -17.45 26.52
N ASN A 480 -7.40 -17.13 26.04
CA ASN A 480 -6.16 -17.33 26.77
C ASN A 480 -5.28 -16.08 26.70
N VAL A 481 -5.04 -15.44 27.83
CA VAL A 481 -4.23 -14.21 27.96
C VAL A 481 -3.11 -14.46 28.98
N PRO A 482 -2.08 -15.27 28.65
CA PRO A 482 -1.01 -15.55 29.59
C PRO A 482 -0.10 -14.32 29.71
N VAL A 483 0.11 -13.88 30.93
CA VAL A 483 0.90 -12.69 31.25
C VAL A 483 2.19 -13.11 31.93
N LYS A 484 3.33 -12.67 31.38
CA LYS A 484 4.65 -12.88 31.99
C LYS A 484 5.37 -11.56 32.17
N THR A 485 5.67 -11.22 33.41
CA THR A 485 6.45 -10.05 33.78
C THR A 485 7.76 -10.46 34.43
N THR A 486 8.81 -9.70 34.16
CA THR A 486 10.04 -9.73 34.96
C THR A 486 10.05 -8.46 35.77
N PRO A 487 9.64 -8.50 37.05
CA PRO A 487 9.50 -7.30 37.86
C PRO A 487 10.87 -6.67 38.13
N ASN A 488 10.91 -5.34 38.08
CA ASN A 488 11.97 -4.54 38.67
C ASN A 488 11.37 -3.80 39.88
N PRO A 489 11.98 -3.89 41.08
CA PRO A 489 11.44 -3.31 42.32
C PRO A 489 11.29 -1.78 42.31
N LEU A 490 11.74 -1.09 41.26
CA LEU A 490 11.70 0.37 41.13
C LEU A 490 10.73 0.86 40.04
N THR A 491 9.81 0.00 39.56
CA THR A 491 8.88 0.28 38.45
C THR A 491 7.49 -0.29 38.65
N GLY A 492 6.45 0.51 38.35
CA GLY A 492 5.09 0.03 38.15
C GLY A 492 4.84 -0.34 36.68
N THR A 493 4.30 -1.52 36.40
CA THR A 493 3.76 -1.86 35.07
C THR A 493 2.26 -2.08 35.23
N THR A 494 1.45 -1.28 34.55
CA THR A 494 -0.02 -1.43 34.59
C THR A 494 -0.44 -2.30 33.41
N MET A 495 -1.02 -3.45 33.72
CA MET A 495 -1.62 -4.32 32.73
C MET A 495 -3.09 -4.44 33.04
N VAL A 496 -3.92 -3.99 32.11
CA VAL A 496 -5.37 -4.12 32.21
C VAL A 496 -5.78 -5.21 31.22
N THR A 497 -6.41 -6.26 31.72
CA THR A 497 -7.10 -7.24 30.87
C THR A 497 -8.57 -7.18 31.25
N GLU A 498 -9.38 -6.68 30.33
CA GLU A 498 -10.82 -6.60 30.46
C GLU A 498 -11.45 -7.62 29.52
N ILE A 499 -12.30 -8.48 30.07
CA ILE A 499 -13.05 -9.47 29.30
C ILE A 499 -14.52 -9.24 29.62
N VAL A 500 -15.25 -8.71 28.65
CA VAL A 500 -16.69 -8.46 28.75
C VAL A 500 -17.41 -9.55 27.98
N THR A 501 -18.30 -10.27 28.67
CA THR A 501 -19.25 -11.20 28.05
C THR A 501 -20.61 -10.83 28.61
N ASP A 502 -21.54 -10.44 27.76
CA ASP A 502 -22.89 -10.15 28.25
C ASP A 502 -23.68 -11.41 28.64
N SER A 503 -24.91 -11.20 29.11
CA SER A 503 -25.80 -12.24 29.63
C SER A 503 -26.23 -13.32 28.62
N PHE A 504 -26.04 -13.11 27.32
CA PHE A 504 -26.43 -14.04 26.26
C PHE A 504 -25.25 -14.54 25.41
N GLY A 505 -24.13 -13.82 25.40
CA GLY A 505 -22.85 -14.22 24.84
C GLY A 505 -22.31 -15.44 25.56
N ARG A 506 -21.74 -16.39 24.80
CA ARG A 506 -21.24 -17.65 25.38
C ARG A 506 -19.74 -17.73 25.29
N THR A 507 -19.08 -17.60 26.44
CA THR A 507 -17.67 -17.92 26.62
C THR A 507 -17.50 -19.23 27.40
N THR A 508 -16.88 -20.26 26.81
CA THR A 508 -16.76 -21.58 27.48
C THR A 508 -15.54 -21.68 28.40
N GLU A 509 -14.41 -21.09 28.03
CA GLU A 509 -13.17 -21.17 28.81
C GLU A 509 -12.42 -19.84 28.78
N ILE A 510 -12.11 -19.29 29.95
CA ILE A 510 -11.25 -18.11 30.13
C ILE A 510 -10.05 -18.51 30.97
N SER A 511 -8.84 -18.20 30.48
CA SER A 511 -7.59 -18.43 31.21
C SER A 511 -6.67 -17.20 31.12
N VAL A 512 -6.31 -16.65 32.28
CA VAL A 512 -5.39 -15.51 32.41
C VAL A 512 -4.26 -15.85 33.40
N PRO A 513 -3.34 -16.78 33.05
CA PRO A 513 -2.28 -17.16 33.97
C PRO A 513 -1.22 -16.05 34.06
N VAL A 514 -0.98 -15.55 35.27
CA VAL A 514 0.05 -14.55 35.55
C VAL A 514 1.28 -15.22 36.15
N LYS A 515 2.45 -15.04 35.53
CA LYS A 515 3.74 -15.54 36.05
C LYS A 515 4.73 -14.40 36.26
N VAL A 516 5.04 -14.14 37.53
CA VAL A 516 6.04 -13.16 37.97
C VAL A 516 7.36 -13.89 38.24
N SER A 517 8.45 -13.50 37.59
CA SER A 517 9.77 -14.13 37.76
C SER A 517 10.64 -13.38 38.77
N SER A 518 10.55 -13.71 40.06
CA SER A 518 11.40 -13.16 41.13
C SER A 518 12.78 -13.82 41.15
N LYS A 519 13.76 -13.26 40.41
CA LYS A 519 15.18 -13.68 40.50
C LYS A 519 16.06 -12.75 41.35
N TYR A 520 15.48 -11.71 41.95
CA TYR A 520 16.19 -10.75 42.81
C TYR A 520 15.50 -10.59 44.16
N LEU A 521 15.47 -11.64 44.97
CA LEU A 521 15.25 -11.52 46.42
C LEU A 521 16.62 -11.36 47.08
N ARG A 522 17.14 -10.13 47.12
CA ARG A 522 18.21 -9.81 48.09
C ARG A 522 17.50 -9.72 49.44
N LYS A 523 17.84 -10.62 50.37
CA LYS A 523 17.37 -10.58 51.77
C LYS A 523 17.57 -9.15 52.31
N HIS A 524 16.51 -8.37 52.42
CA HIS A 524 16.49 -7.16 53.22
C HIS A 524 15.62 -7.40 54.45
N ASN A 525 16.24 -7.12 55.58
CA ASN A 525 15.73 -7.27 56.94
C ASN A 525 14.48 -6.38 57.15
N PRO A 526 13.41 -6.84 57.82
CA PRO A 526 12.19 -6.06 57.94
C PRO A 526 12.35 -4.98 59.00
N ARG A 527 12.26 -3.71 58.59
CA ARG A 527 11.85 -2.61 59.46
C ARG A 527 10.93 -1.69 58.66
N ASN A 528 9.65 -1.81 59.04
CA ASN A 528 8.56 -0.84 59.10
C ASN A 528 8.42 0.27 58.04
N ASP A 529 7.15 0.37 57.61
CA ASP A 529 6.41 1.54 57.12
C ASP A 529 6.68 1.98 55.66
N ASP A 530 5.83 1.52 54.73
CA ASP A 530 4.71 2.33 54.19
C ASP A 530 3.97 1.58 53.06
N GLU A 531 2.65 1.51 53.20
CA GLU A 531 1.70 0.90 52.27
C GLU A 531 1.52 1.76 51.01
N ASN A 532 2.23 1.47 49.92
CA ASN A 532 1.73 1.84 48.58
C ASN A 532 2.50 1.12 47.46
N SER A 533 1.83 0.19 46.77
CA SER A 533 1.90 -0.10 45.32
C SER A 533 1.72 -1.59 45.03
N ASP A 534 0.49 -1.99 44.70
CA ASP A 534 0.15 -3.06 43.74
C ASP A 534 -1.38 -3.24 43.78
N ARG A 535 -2.13 -2.34 43.12
CA ARG A 535 -3.57 -2.54 42.89
C ARG A 535 -3.77 -3.30 41.57
N PHE A 536 -4.03 -4.59 41.66
CA PHE A 536 -4.72 -5.34 40.62
C PHE A 536 -6.23 -5.14 40.83
N VAL A 537 -6.89 -4.39 39.95
CA VAL A 537 -8.35 -4.24 39.99
C VAL A 537 -8.96 -5.28 39.07
N TRP A 538 -9.54 -6.31 39.67
CA TRP A 538 -10.43 -7.25 39.00
C TRP A 538 -11.86 -6.73 39.17
N LYS A 539 -12.51 -6.33 38.07
CA LYS A 539 -13.94 -6.04 38.05
C LYS A 539 -14.62 -7.09 37.17
N ASN A 540 -15.35 -7.99 37.82
CA ASN A 540 -16.40 -8.76 37.16
C ASN A 540 -17.67 -7.92 37.24
N ASN A 541 -18.25 -7.58 36.10
CA ASN A 541 -19.65 -7.18 35.99
C ASN A 541 -20.35 -8.14 35.04
#